data_AF-A0A418TBC1-F1
#
_entry.id   AF-A0A418TBC1-F1
#
_cell.length_a   1.000
_cell.length_b   1.000
_cell.length_c   1.000
_cell.angle_alpha   90.00
_cell.angle_beta   90.00
_cell.angle_gamma   90.00
#
_symmetry.space_group_name_H-M   'P 1'
#
loop_
_entity.id
_entity.type
_entity.pdbx_description
1 polymer ?
#
loop_
_entity_poly.entity_id
_entity_poly.type
_entity_poly.pdbx_seq_one_letter_code
_entity_poly.pdbx_strand_id
1 'polypeptide(L)'
;MPMLDQSFVARSLEEVRFWSRIMKEHSLFLRLGFRCEDTQLINEANHFYAIFEAIENKSNAFTIGTDPTVIKRFNEEVHTAVSYIWAFKRKVLGLILTCQLPGANNFPLLVDHVSREANYFRNRLSELNTGRLEPLPDAIIDENVFFLRIMADHAKFISHLLDPSERQLVEQANNFSQEFDTLLFQAKDLESMRPQSQTVPLLDQFLDQNRVSVKSLRDFKKTARELIEACRIKSIIHPLLADHVFREAEHFLVIIDMFENSLTGNPSH
;
A
#
# COMPACT_ATOMS: atom_id res chain seq x y z
N MET A 1 8.59 -30.80 0.27
CA MET A 1 7.66 -30.41 -0.81
C MET A 1 6.33 -29.90 -0.25
N PRO A 2 5.52 -30.68 0.51
CA PRO A 2 4.18 -30.24 0.93
C PRO A 2 4.15 -28.94 1.74
N MET A 3 5.11 -28.74 2.66
CA MET A 3 5.18 -27.51 3.47
C MET A 3 5.64 -26.29 2.68
N LEU A 4 6.48 -26.46 1.65
CA LEU A 4 6.89 -25.37 0.75
C LEU A 4 5.72 -24.95 -0.15
N ASP A 5 4.96 -25.93 -0.63
CA ASP A 5 3.78 -25.69 -1.46
C ASP A 5 2.66 -25.00 -0.67
N GLN A 6 2.41 -25.42 0.58
CA GLN A 6 1.46 -24.75 1.48
C GLN A 6 1.90 -23.32 1.83
N SER A 7 3.20 -23.08 2.03
CA SER A 7 3.73 -21.73 2.27
C SER A 7 3.55 -20.83 1.06
N PHE A 8 3.75 -21.34 -0.16
CA PHE A 8 3.53 -20.58 -1.40
C PHE A 8 2.05 -20.21 -1.57
N VAL A 9 1.14 -21.16 -1.36
CA VAL A 9 -0.31 -20.94 -1.45
C VAL A 9 -0.76 -19.91 -0.42
N ALA A 10 -0.34 -20.06 0.84
CA ALA A 10 -0.72 -19.15 1.92
C ALA A 10 -0.30 -17.71 1.62
N ARG A 11 0.97 -17.48 1.27
CA ARG A 11 1.49 -16.14 0.94
C ARG A 11 0.81 -15.54 -0.29
N SER A 12 0.59 -16.34 -1.34
CA SER A 12 -0.12 -15.87 -2.54
C SER A 12 -1.54 -15.41 -2.22
N LEU A 13 -2.28 -16.17 -1.41
CA LEU A 13 -3.64 -15.80 -1.05
C LEU A 13 -3.68 -14.58 -0.13
N GLU A 14 -2.75 -14.45 0.81
CA GLU A 14 -2.64 -13.27 1.67
C GLU A 14 -2.41 -11.99 0.84
N GLU A 15 -1.38 -12.00 -0.01
CA GLU A 15 -1.04 -10.88 -0.89
C GLU A 15 -2.20 -10.53 -1.83
N VAL A 16 -2.79 -11.53 -2.50
CA VAL A 16 -3.90 -11.26 -3.43
C VAL A 16 -5.12 -10.72 -2.70
N ARG A 17 -5.50 -11.26 -1.54
CA ARG A 17 -6.66 -10.77 -0.78
C ARG A 17 -6.48 -9.32 -0.35
N PHE A 18 -5.31 -9.00 0.18
CA PHE A 18 -5.00 -7.65 0.61
C PHE A 18 -4.99 -6.68 -0.58
N TRP A 19 -4.13 -6.92 -1.57
CA TRP A 19 -3.91 -5.96 -2.65
C TRP A 19 -5.04 -5.91 -3.68
N SER A 20 -5.82 -6.98 -3.89
CA SER A 20 -7.00 -6.90 -4.77
C SER A 20 -8.05 -5.94 -4.20
N ARG A 21 -8.28 -5.97 -2.88
CA ARG A 21 -9.15 -5.00 -2.21
C ARG A 21 -8.61 -3.57 -2.35
N ILE A 22 -7.30 -3.37 -2.13
CA ILE A 22 -6.64 -2.06 -2.32
C ILE A 22 -6.82 -1.55 -3.76
N MET A 23 -6.58 -2.37 -4.79
CA MET A 23 -6.75 -1.99 -6.19
C MET A 23 -8.21 -1.73 -6.59
N LYS A 24 -9.16 -2.48 -6.02
CA LYS A 24 -10.60 -2.21 -6.15
C LYS A 24 -10.94 -0.82 -5.61
N GLU A 25 -10.48 -0.52 -4.40
CA GLU A 25 -10.74 0.76 -3.72
C GLU A 25 -10.08 1.94 -4.46
N HIS A 26 -8.86 1.77 -4.98
CA HIS A 26 -8.23 2.77 -5.87
C HIS A 26 -9.08 3.12 -7.08
N SER A 27 -9.74 2.13 -7.68
CA SER A 27 -10.61 2.35 -8.84
C SER A 27 -11.78 3.25 -8.47
N LEU A 28 -12.35 3.08 -7.27
CA LEU A 28 -13.36 3.99 -6.73
C LEU A 28 -12.79 5.39 -6.47
N PHE A 29 -11.65 5.50 -5.78
CA PHE A 29 -11.10 6.80 -5.40
C PHE A 29 -10.70 7.65 -6.60
N LEU A 30 -10.04 7.04 -7.60
CA LEU A 30 -9.71 7.74 -8.85
C LEU A 30 -10.97 8.22 -9.57
N ARG A 31 -12.03 7.38 -9.59
CA ARG A 31 -13.31 7.76 -10.19
C ARG A 31 -13.94 8.97 -9.53
N LEU A 32 -13.87 9.08 -8.20
CA LEU A 32 -14.41 10.22 -7.47
C LEU A 32 -13.69 11.55 -7.78
N GLY A 33 -12.43 11.48 -8.22
CA GLY A 33 -11.65 12.65 -8.64
C GLY A 33 -11.77 13.04 -10.11
N PHE A 34 -12.50 12.28 -10.94
CA PHE A 34 -12.72 12.65 -12.35
C PHE A 34 -13.84 13.67 -12.51
N ARG A 35 -13.79 14.42 -13.63
CA ARG A 35 -14.88 15.33 -14.00
C ARG A 35 -16.05 14.51 -14.52
N CYS A 36 -17.26 15.03 -14.38
CA CYS A 36 -18.47 14.27 -14.76
C CYS A 36 -18.52 13.95 -16.26
N GLU A 37 -17.92 14.80 -17.11
CA GLU A 37 -17.84 14.61 -18.55
C GLU A 37 -16.79 13.57 -19.00
N ASP A 38 -15.86 13.18 -18.13
CA ASP A 38 -14.80 12.19 -18.43
C ASP A 38 -15.33 10.74 -18.41
N THR A 39 -16.47 10.52 -19.06
CA THR A 39 -17.23 9.26 -19.03
C THR A 39 -16.41 8.03 -19.45
N GLN A 40 -15.43 8.19 -20.35
CA GLN A 40 -14.52 7.11 -20.72
C GLN A 40 -13.62 6.69 -19.55
N LEU A 41 -13.02 7.65 -18.83
CA LEU A 41 -12.19 7.36 -17.66
C LEU A 41 -13.03 6.79 -16.50
N ILE A 42 -14.24 7.31 -16.31
CA ILE A 42 -15.20 6.83 -15.32
C ILE A 42 -15.56 5.36 -15.59
N ASN A 43 -15.88 5.02 -16.85
CA ASN A 43 -16.22 3.65 -17.24
C ASN A 43 -15.03 2.71 -17.12
N GLU A 44 -13.83 3.15 -17.49
CA GLU A 44 -12.59 2.37 -17.34
C GLU A 44 -12.29 2.09 -15.86
N ALA A 45 -12.45 3.09 -14.97
CA ALA A 45 -12.32 2.90 -13.54
C ALA A 45 -13.38 1.94 -12.96
N ASN A 46 -14.65 2.04 -13.40
CA ASN A 46 -15.70 1.08 -13.00
C ASN A 46 -15.37 -0.35 -13.46
N HIS A 47 -14.78 -0.50 -14.65
CA HIS A 47 -14.36 -1.80 -15.13
C HIS A 47 -13.25 -2.41 -14.26
N PHE A 48 -12.23 -1.62 -13.89
CA PHE A 48 -11.19 -2.09 -12.97
C PHE A 48 -11.75 -2.41 -11.57
N TYR A 49 -12.70 -1.61 -11.06
CA TYR A 49 -13.39 -1.92 -9.82
C TYR A 49 -14.01 -3.33 -9.87
N ALA A 50 -14.77 -3.62 -10.92
CA ALA A 50 -15.42 -4.94 -11.10
C ALA A 50 -14.40 -6.09 -11.27
N ILE A 51 -13.29 -5.85 -11.99
CA ILE A 51 -12.21 -6.85 -12.12
C ILE A 51 -11.64 -7.21 -10.75
N PHE A 52 -11.27 -6.21 -9.95
CA PHE A 52 -10.63 -6.46 -8.66
C PHE A 52 -11.61 -6.98 -7.60
N GLU A 53 -12.89 -6.61 -7.69
CA GLU A 53 -13.94 -7.27 -6.90
C GLU A 53 -14.07 -8.76 -7.22
N ALA A 54 -14.05 -9.12 -8.51
CA ALA A 54 -14.09 -10.52 -8.92
C ALA A 54 -12.84 -11.30 -8.45
N ILE A 55 -11.65 -10.68 -8.54
CA ILE A 55 -10.39 -11.25 -8.03
C ILE A 55 -10.44 -11.45 -6.52
N GLU A 56 -10.88 -10.45 -5.77
CA GLU A 56 -11.03 -10.51 -4.31
C GLU A 56 -11.95 -11.67 -3.92
N ASN A 57 -13.14 -11.74 -4.53
CA ASN A 57 -14.11 -12.81 -4.29
C ASN A 57 -13.54 -14.20 -4.63
N LYS A 58 -12.84 -14.33 -5.77
CA LYS A 58 -12.19 -15.59 -6.17
C LYS A 58 -11.09 -15.99 -5.18
N SER A 59 -10.29 -15.04 -4.71
CA SER A 59 -9.23 -15.29 -3.72
C SER A 59 -9.76 -15.72 -2.35
N ASN A 60 -10.94 -15.23 -1.95
CA ASN A 60 -11.62 -15.61 -0.71
C ASN A 60 -12.24 -17.00 -0.77
N ALA A 61 -12.59 -17.50 -1.97
CA ALA A 61 -13.09 -18.86 -2.16
C ALA A 61 -11.98 -19.93 -2.12
N PHE A 62 -10.72 -19.56 -2.39
CA PHE A 62 -9.58 -20.47 -2.26
C PHE A 62 -9.19 -20.71 -0.81
N THR A 63 -8.64 -21.89 -0.53
CA THR A 63 -8.11 -22.27 0.79
C THR A 63 -6.63 -22.62 0.72
N ILE A 64 -5.97 -22.80 1.86
CA ILE A 64 -4.58 -23.27 1.92
C ILE A 64 -4.37 -24.66 1.30
N GLY A 65 -5.44 -25.46 1.17
CA GLY A 65 -5.43 -26.77 0.50
C GLY A 65 -5.64 -26.70 -1.02
N THR A 66 -5.76 -25.51 -1.60
CA THR A 66 -5.91 -25.35 -3.06
C THR A 66 -4.65 -25.81 -3.77
N ASP A 67 -4.80 -26.52 -4.89
CA ASP A 67 -3.68 -26.99 -5.72
C ASP A 67 -2.74 -25.82 -6.07
N PRO A 68 -1.43 -25.90 -5.75
CA PRO A 68 -0.45 -24.87 -6.08
C PRO A 68 -0.41 -24.48 -7.56
N THR A 69 -0.72 -25.40 -8.48
CA THR A 69 -0.77 -25.11 -9.92
C THR A 69 -1.97 -24.25 -10.31
N VAL A 70 -3.08 -24.33 -9.56
CA VAL A 70 -4.23 -23.44 -9.69
C VAL A 70 -3.86 -22.05 -9.19
N ILE A 71 -3.20 -21.96 -8.03
CA ILE A 71 -2.76 -20.69 -7.44
C ILE A 71 -1.72 -19.99 -8.32
N LYS A 72 -0.76 -20.74 -8.89
CA LYS A 72 0.22 -20.17 -9.82
C LYS A 72 -0.44 -19.50 -11.03
N ARG A 73 -1.40 -20.18 -11.66
CA ARG A 73 -2.17 -19.61 -12.78
C ARG A 73 -3.01 -18.40 -12.35
N PHE A 74 -3.61 -18.47 -11.17
CA PHE A 74 -4.36 -17.35 -10.63
C PHE A 74 -3.45 -16.13 -10.38
N ASN A 75 -2.24 -16.32 -9.86
CA ASN A 75 -1.26 -15.25 -9.71
C ASN A 75 -0.89 -14.62 -11.07
N GLU A 76 -0.78 -15.40 -12.16
CA GLU A 76 -0.53 -14.88 -13.53
C GLU A 76 -1.71 -14.05 -14.06
N GLU A 77 -2.94 -14.50 -13.83
CA GLU A 77 -4.17 -13.75 -14.14
C GLU A 77 -4.19 -12.40 -13.40
N VAL A 78 -3.94 -12.43 -12.09
CA VAL A 78 -3.93 -11.23 -11.25
C VAL A 78 -2.78 -10.29 -11.64
N HIS A 79 -1.58 -10.81 -11.87
CA HIS A 79 -0.43 -10.03 -12.35
C HIS A 79 -0.77 -9.25 -13.62
N THR A 80 -1.49 -9.90 -14.55
CA THR A 80 -1.95 -9.27 -15.79
C THR A 80 -2.95 -8.14 -15.51
N ALA A 81 -3.96 -8.38 -14.68
CA ALA A 81 -4.93 -7.35 -14.28
C ALA A 81 -4.26 -6.14 -13.59
N VAL A 82 -3.28 -6.41 -12.72
CA VAL A 82 -2.50 -5.38 -12.01
C VAL A 82 -1.65 -4.57 -12.99
N SER A 83 -1.08 -5.21 -14.00
CA SER A 83 -0.34 -4.52 -15.07
C SER A 83 -1.23 -3.55 -15.86
N TYR A 84 -2.48 -3.94 -16.13
CA TYR A 84 -3.44 -3.08 -16.83
C TYR A 84 -3.89 -1.89 -15.98
N ILE A 85 -4.22 -2.08 -14.69
CA ILE A 85 -4.58 -0.92 -13.83
C ILE A 85 -3.38 -0.01 -13.58
N TRP A 86 -2.16 -0.55 -13.53
CA TRP A 86 -0.95 0.26 -13.49
C TRP A 86 -0.85 1.17 -14.72
N ALA A 87 -1.04 0.61 -15.92
CA ALA A 87 -1.03 1.38 -17.17
C ALA A 87 -2.13 2.46 -17.19
N PHE A 88 -3.33 2.12 -16.71
CA PHE A 88 -4.41 3.09 -16.54
C PHE A 88 -4.03 4.23 -15.59
N LYS A 89 -3.46 3.91 -14.42
CA LYS A 89 -2.94 4.91 -13.47
C LYS A 89 -1.87 5.81 -14.11
N ARG A 90 -0.96 5.26 -14.93
CA ARG A 90 0.04 6.05 -15.68
C ARG A 90 -0.60 6.94 -16.75
N LYS A 91 -1.59 6.44 -17.48
CA LYS A 91 -2.39 7.24 -18.44
C LYS A 91 -3.05 8.43 -17.74
N VAL A 92 -3.73 8.20 -16.62
CA VAL A 92 -4.37 9.26 -15.82
C VAL A 92 -3.35 10.29 -15.35
N LEU A 93 -2.19 9.84 -14.82
CA LEU A 93 -1.12 10.74 -14.40
C LEU A 93 -0.65 11.63 -15.57
N GLY A 94 -0.43 11.05 -16.76
CA GLY A 94 -0.03 11.78 -17.96
C GLY A 94 -1.04 12.86 -18.37
N LEU A 95 -2.35 12.56 -18.30
CA LEU A 95 -3.41 13.52 -18.59
C LEU A 95 -3.42 14.69 -17.59
N ILE A 96 -3.22 14.41 -16.29
CA ILE A 96 -3.16 15.45 -15.26
C ILE A 96 -1.92 16.34 -15.46
N LEU A 97 -0.73 15.74 -15.64
CA LEU A 97 0.54 16.48 -15.79
C LEU A 97 0.63 17.29 -17.09
N THR A 98 -0.18 16.96 -18.09
CA THR A 98 -0.31 17.74 -19.34
C THR A 98 -1.54 18.64 -19.34
N CYS A 99 -2.17 18.84 -18.18
CA CYS A 99 -3.31 19.74 -17.97
C CYS A 99 -4.53 19.43 -18.86
N GLN A 100 -4.72 18.17 -19.28
CA GLN A 100 -5.82 17.77 -20.16
C GLN A 100 -7.14 17.53 -19.41
N LEU A 101 -7.12 17.59 -18.08
CA LEU A 101 -8.30 17.40 -17.21
C LEU A 101 -8.53 18.61 -16.29
N PRO A 102 -8.70 19.85 -16.82
CA PRO A 102 -8.94 21.03 -15.98
C PRO A 102 -10.22 20.86 -15.15
N GLY A 103 -10.09 20.94 -13.82
CA GLY A 103 -11.18 20.74 -12.87
C GLY A 103 -11.27 19.34 -12.24
N ALA A 104 -10.42 18.39 -12.64
CA ALA A 104 -10.29 17.12 -11.94
C ALA A 104 -9.61 17.30 -10.57
N ASN A 105 -9.93 16.42 -9.61
CA ASN A 105 -9.52 16.53 -8.21
C ASN A 105 -8.50 15.46 -7.76
N ASN A 106 -8.08 14.56 -8.64
CA ASN A 106 -7.03 13.60 -8.30
C ASN A 106 -5.67 14.30 -8.19
N PHE A 107 -5.05 14.30 -7.00
CA PHE A 107 -3.67 14.79 -6.86
C PHE A 107 -2.71 13.96 -7.75
N PRO A 108 -1.80 14.58 -8.52
CA PRO A 108 -0.81 13.83 -9.29
C PRO A 108 0.03 12.88 -8.43
N LEU A 109 0.39 13.31 -7.21
CA LEU A 109 1.10 12.47 -6.24
C LEU A 109 0.29 11.25 -5.81
N LEU A 110 -1.04 11.39 -5.63
CA LEU A 110 -1.92 10.26 -5.34
C LEU A 110 -1.94 9.28 -6.51
N VAL A 111 -2.08 9.76 -7.75
CA VAL A 111 -2.08 8.87 -8.94
C VAL A 111 -0.73 8.15 -9.10
N ASP A 112 0.38 8.81 -8.76
CA ASP A 112 1.70 8.19 -8.63
C ASP A 112 1.77 7.12 -7.54
N HIS A 113 1.37 7.48 -6.33
CA HIS A 113 1.34 6.62 -5.16
C HIS A 113 0.61 5.30 -5.44
N VAL A 114 -0.65 5.37 -5.87
CA VAL A 114 -1.45 4.16 -6.13
C VAL A 114 -0.87 3.32 -7.28
N SER A 115 -0.08 3.91 -8.18
CA SER A 115 0.62 3.15 -9.22
C SER A 115 1.87 2.43 -8.69
N ARG A 116 2.55 2.99 -7.69
CA ARG A 116 3.69 2.33 -7.04
C ARG A 116 3.23 1.09 -6.30
N GLU A 117 2.11 1.14 -5.61
CA GLU A 117 1.50 -0.05 -5.00
C GLU A 117 1.04 -1.08 -6.04
N ALA A 118 0.48 -0.65 -7.16
CA ALA A 118 0.16 -1.59 -8.26
C ALA A 118 1.44 -2.26 -8.78
N ASN A 119 2.53 -1.50 -8.93
CA ASN A 119 3.81 -2.06 -9.35
C ASN A 119 4.40 -3.02 -8.29
N TYR A 120 4.31 -2.67 -7.02
CA TYR A 120 4.71 -3.52 -5.89
C TYR A 120 3.96 -4.87 -5.94
N PHE A 121 2.62 -4.82 -6.00
CA PHE A 121 1.80 -6.02 -6.05
C PHE A 121 2.11 -6.90 -7.27
N ARG A 122 2.30 -6.27 -8.45
CA ARG A 122 2.72 -6.97 -9.66
C ARG A 122 4.04 -7.73 -9.45
N ASN A 123 5.05 -7.07 -8.89
CA ASN A 123 6.37 -7.65 -8.69
C ASN A 123 6.33 -8.80 -7.66
N ARG A 124 5.59 -8.62 -6.56
CA ARG A 124 5.37 -9.64 -5.53
C ARG A 124 4.77 -10.94 -6.10
N LEU A 125 3.79 -10.83 -7.02
CA LEU A 125 3.23 -12.00 -7.70
C LEU A 125 4.27 -12.74 -8.56
N SER A 126 5.16 -12.01 -9.22
CA SER A 126 6.26 -12.58 -10.00
C SER A 126 7.30 -13.28 -9.12
N GLU A 127 7.68 -12.67 -7.98
CA GLU A 127 8.58 -13.27 -6.99
C GLU A 127 8.02 -14.60 -6.46
N LEU A 128 6.75 -14.60 -6.04
CA LEU A 128 6.05 -15.79 -5.57
C LEU A 128 6.03 -16.89 -6.62
N ASN A 129 5.63 -16.59 -7.86
CA ASN A 129 5.51 -17.59 -8.92
C ASN A 129 6.85 -18.14 -9.42
N THR A 130 7.93 -17.38 -9.27
CA THR A 130 9.28 -17.80 -9.67
C THR A 130 10.11 -18.36 -8.52
N GLY A 131 9.60 -18.32 -7.29
CA GLY A 131 10.32 -18.78 -6.09
C GLY A 131 11.54 -17.91 -5.75
N ARG A 132 11.58 -16.66 -6.24
CA ARG A 132 12.70 -15.72 -6.06
C ARG A 132 12.33 -14.67 -5.03
N LEU A 133 12.14 -15.10 -3.79
CA LEU A 133 11.98 -14.19 -2.67
C LEU A 133 13.35 -13.62 -2.27
N GLU A 134 13.35 -12.35 -1.87
CA GLU A 134 14.55 -11.67 -1.43
C GLU A 134 15.11 -12.30 -0.14
N PRO A 135 16.45 -12.32 0.03
CA PRO A 135 17.07 -12.59 1.31
C PRO A 135 16.54 -11.63 2.38
N LEU A 136 16.40 -12.12 3.62
CA LEU A 136 15.85 -11.32 4.73
C LEU A 136 16.49 -9.93 4.89
N PRO A 137 17.83 -9.75 4.81
CA PRO A 137 18.44 -8.43 4.93
C PRO A 137 18.11 -7.46 3.79
N ASP A 138 17.81 -7.96 2.59
CA ASP A 138 17.37 -7.15 1.46
C ASP A 138 15.90 -6.76 1.67
N ALA A 139 15.04 -7.76 1.94
CA ALA A 139 13.62 -7.57 2.18
C ALA A 139 13.33 -6.55 3.31
N ILE A 140 14.10 -6.58 4.41
CA ILE A 140 13.96 -5.59 5.49
C ILE A 140 14.12 -4.17 4.96
N ILE A 141 15.15 -3.90 4.17
CA ILE A 141 15.42 -2.54 3.71
C ILE A 141 14.45 -2.17 2.58
N ASP A 142 14.23 -3.06 1.60
CA ASP A 142 13.39 -2.78 0.43
C ASP A 142 11.92 -2.52 0.80
N GLU A 143 11.36 -3.32 1.71
CA GLU A 143 9.98 -3.11 2.20
C GLU A 143 9.86 -1.82 3.00
N ASN A 144 10.82 -1.51 3.88
CA ASN A 144 10.76 -0.27 4.66
C ASN A 144 10.93 0.96 3.76
N VAL A 145 11.85 0.94 2.78
CA VAL A 145 11.98 2.04 1.80
C VAL A 145 10.67 2.27 1.05
N PHE A 146 10.00 1.20 0.63
CA PHE A 146 8.70 1.28 -0.03
C PHE A 146 7.62 1.85 0.90
N PHE A 147 7.38 1.21 2.05
CA PHE A 147 6.26 1.56 2.92
C PHE A 147 6.46 2.87 3.69
N LEU A 148 7.69 3.27 4.05
CA LEU A 148 7.94 4.58 4.64
C LEU A 148 7.55 5.71 3.69
N ARG A 149 7.79 5.54 2.37
CA ARG A 149 7.31 6.48 1.36
C ARG A 149 5.79 6.50 1.28
N ILE A 150 5.14 5.33 1.31
CA ILE A 150 3.67 5.22 1.34
C ILE A 150 3.10 5.92 2.58
N MET A 151 3.68 5.73 3.76
CA MET A 151 3.27 6.40 4.99
C MET A 151 3.48 7.93 4.96
N ALA A 152 4.60 8.39 4.41
CA ALA A 152 4.86 9.82 4.20
C ALA A 152 3.80 10.46 3.29
N ASP A 153 3.46 9.80 2.18
CA ASP A 153 2.42 10.25 1.25
C ASP A 153 1.04 10.30 1.92
N HIS A 154 0.69 9.28 2.70
CA HIS A 154 -0.58 9.23 3.43
C HIS A 154 -0.77 10.40 4.39
N ALA A 155 0.26 10.73 5.16
CA ALA A 155 0.21 11.85 6.08
C ALA A 155 -0.05 13.18 5.33
N LYS A 156 0.57 13.36 4.15
CA LYS A 156 0.31 14.50 3.27
C LYS A 156 -1.13 14.49 2.75
N PHE A 157 -1.64 13.36 2.29
CA PHE A 157 -3.02 13.26 1.81
C PHE A 157 -4.04 13.58 2.91
N ILE A 158 -3.84 13.07 4.13
CA ILE A 158 -4.71 13.39 5.27
C ILE A 158 -4.67 14.89 5.55
N SER A 159 -3.48 15.49 5.64
CA SER A 159 -3.33 16.94 5.85
C SER A 159 -4.05 17.77 4.79
N HIS A 160 -3.90 17.42 3.51
CA HIS A 160 -4.49 18.16 2.39
C HIS A 160 -6.00 17.94 2.21
N LEU A 161 -6.55 16.83 2.70
CA LEU A 161 -7.97 16.50 2.56
C LEU A 161 -8.79 16.83 3.82
N LEU A 162 -8.14 17.11 4.95
CA LEU A 162 -8.80 17.74 6.10
C LEU A 162 -9.25 19.15 5.76
N ASP A 163 -10.38 19.58 6.32
CA ASP A 163 -10.78 20.98 6.19
C ASP A 163 -9.75 21.88 6.88
N PRO A 164 -9.29 22.98 6.27
CA PRO A 164 -8.28 23.85 6.87
C PRO A 164 -8.66 24.44 8.25
N SER A 165 -9.94 24.40 8.64
CA SER A 165 -10.37 24.78 9.99
C SER A 165 -10.08 23.72 11.06
N GLU A 166 -9.75 22.48 10.71
CA GLU A 166 -9.26 21.43 11.62
C GLU A 166 -7.77 21.60 11.93
N ARG A 167 -7.38 22.82 12.35
CA ARG A 167 -5.98 23.25 12.47
C ARG A 167 -5.08 22.27 13.23
N GLN A 168 -5.57 21.74 14.35
CA GLN A 168 -4.82 20.79 15.17
C GLN A 168 -4.60 19.44 14.47
N LEU A 169 -5.60 18.91 13.76
CA LEU A 169 -5.47 17.65 13.04
C LEU A 169 -4.59 17.81 11.79
N VAL A 170 -4.68 18.95 11.11
CA VAL A 170 -3.80 19.30 9.99
C VAL A 170 -2.34 19.39 10.46
N GLU A 171 -2.08 20.06 11.59
CA GLU A 171 -0.74 20.14 12.18
C GLU A 171 -0.21 18.75 12.57
N GLN A 172 -1.01 17.90 13.21
CA GLN A 172 -0.63 16.52 13.53
C GLN A 172 -0.28 15.71 12.28
N ALA A 173 -1.09 15.79 11.23
CA ALA A 173 -0.81 15.12 9.96
C ALA A 173 0.48 15.64 9.29
N ASN A 174 0.75 16.95 9.37
CA ASN A 174 2.00 17.52 8.87
C ASN A 174 3.23 17.05 9.67
N ASN A 175 3.11 16.90 10.98
CA ASN A 175 4.18 16.38 11.83
C ASN A 175 4.52 14.93 11.45
N PHE A 176 3.51 14.08 11.27
CA PHE A 176 3.73 12.73 10.75
C PHE A 176 4.37 12.75 9.35
N SER A 177 3.96 13.66 8.47
CA SER A 177 4.59 13.78 7.15
C SER A 177 6.09 14.04 7.26
N GLN A 178 6.51 14.97 8.11
CA GLN A 178 7.92 15.32 8.30
C GLN A 178 8.72 14.18 8.95
N GLU A 179 8.11 13.50 9.92
CA GLU A 179 8.68 12.33 10.57
C GLU A 179 8.96 11.22 9.56
N PHE A 180 7.97 10.86 8.73
CA PHE A 180 8.14 9.81 7.72
C PHE A 180 9.04 10.22 6.55
N ASP A 181 9.13 11.50 6.20
CA ASP A 181 10.14 11.99 5.24
C ASP A 181 11.56 11.77 5.80
N THR A 182 11.75 11.98 7.11
CA THR A 182 13.02 11.74 7.80
C THR A 182 13.38 10.26 7.82
N LEU A 183 12.45 9.40 8.24
CA LEU A 183 12.64 7.94 8.25
C LEU A 183 12.92 7.40 6.84
N LEU A 184 12.22 7.89 5.82
CA LEU A 184 12.46 7.49 4.43
C LEU A 184 13.88 7.86 3.97
N PHE A 185 14.39 9.03 4.34
CA PHE A 185 15.77 9.39 4.00
C PHE A 185 16.79 8.51 4.72
N GLN A 186 16.57 8.22 6.01
CA GLN A 186 17.41 7.25 6.74
C GLN A 186 17.40 5.87 6.08
N ALA A 187 16.24 5.38 5.64
CA ALA A 187 16.11 4.11 4.94
C ALA A 187 16.87 4.10 3.60
N LYS A 188 16.83 5.21 2.84
CA LYS A 188 17.59 5.36 1.57
C LYS A 188 19.10 5.42 1.78
N ASP A 189 19.55 6.07 2.86
CA ASP A 189 20.96 6.07 3.23
C ASP A 189 21.41 4.66 3.62
N LEU A 190 20.60 3.94 4.41
CA LEU A 190 20.86 2.55 4.78
C LEU A 190 20.88 1.62 3.54
N GLU A 191 19.96 1.81 2.59
CA GLU A 191 19.93 1.14 1.29
C GLU A 191 21.21 1.40 0.49
N SER A 192 21.67 2.65 0.44
CA SER A 192 22.87 3.04 -0.31
C SER A 192 24.18 2.48 0.30
N MET A 193 24.15 2.11 1.59
CA MET A 193 25.28 1.54 2.31
C MET A 193 25.34 0.00 2.24
N ARG A 194 24.47 -0.65 1.46
CA ARG A 194 24.50 -2.12 1.28
C ARG A 194 25.78 -2.58 0.54
N PRO A 195 26.30 -3.78 0.84
CA PRO A 195 25.82 -4.70 1.87
C PRO A 195 26.36 -4.40 3.29
N GLN A 196 27.23 -3.40 3.46
CA GLN A 196 27.90 -3.12 4.75
C GLN A 196 26.93 -2.68 5.85
N SER A 197 25.80 -2.05 5.48
CA SER A 197 24.73 -1.68 6.41
C SER A 197 23.87 -2.85 6.87
N GLN A 198 23.95 -4.02 6.24
CA GLN A 198 23.09 -5.19 6.52
C GLN A 198 23.57 -6.01 7.72
N THR A 199 24.07 -5.34 8.75
CA THR A 199 24.43 -5.99 10.01
C THR A 199 23.18 -6.15 10.89
N VAL A 200 23.10 -7.26 11.64
CA VAL A 200 21.97 -7.52 12.54
C VAL A 200 21.66 -6.32 13.47
N PRO A 201 22.65 -5.69 14.16
CA PRO A 201 22.34 -4.56 15.05
C PRO A 201 21.79 -3.32 14.33
N LEU A 202 22.23 -3.04 13.10
CA LEU A 202 21.72 -1.90 12.33
C LEU A 202 20.29 -2.15 11.85
N LEU A 203 20.01 -3.37 11.38
CA LEU A 203 18.66 -3.76 10.93
C LEU A 203 17.67 -3.82 12.09
N ASP A 204 18.09 -4.32 13.25
CA ASP A 204 17.28 -4.39 14.47
C ASP A 204 16.88 -2.98 14.94
N GLN A 205 17.86 -2.08 15.09
CA GLN A 205 17.59 -0.69 15.47
C GLN A 205 16.74 0.07 14.44
N PHE A 206 16.94 -0.22 13.15
CA PHE A 206 16.17 0.38 12.06
C PHE A 206 14.69 -0.04 12.11
N LEU A 207 14.41 -1.33 12.35
CA LEU A 207 13.04 -1.82 12.51
C LEU A 207 12.37 -1.21 13.76
N ASP A 208 13.06 -1.19 14.91
CA ASP A 208 12.55 -0.64 16.16
C ASP A 208 12.15 0.84 16.02
N GLN A 209 13.00 1.66 15.39
CA GLN A 209 12.70 3.07 15.11
C GLN A 209 11.46 3.24 14.23
N ASN A 210 11.39 2.49 13.13
CA ASN A 210 10.27 2.58 12.19
C ASN A 210 8.97 2.12 12.85
N ARG A 211 9.03 1.06 13.68
CA ARG A 211 7.86 0.47 14.35
C ARG A 211 7.12 1.48 15.21
N VAL A 212 7.85 2.27 16.00
CA VAL A 212 7.27 3.29 16.89
C VAL A 212 6.43 4.29 16.10
N SER A 213 6.99 4.83 15.02
CA SER A 213 6.33 5.82 14.17
C SER A 213 5.17 5.22 13.37
N VAL A 214 5.31 3.99 12.85
CA VAL A 214 4.24 3.28 12.13
C VAL A 214 3.06 2.99 13.05
N LYS A 215 3.30 2.52 14.27
CA LYS A 215 2.25 2.27 15.26
C LYS A 215 1.50 3.56 15.61
N SER A 216 2.22 4.67 15.81
CA SER A 216 1.66 5.99 16.12
C SER A 216 0.79 6.52 14.96
N LEU A 217 1.31 6.48 13.72
CA LEU A 217 0.54 6.91 12.54
C LEU A 217 -0.68 6.03 12.29
N ARG A 218 -0.56 4.71 12.52
CA ARG A 218 -1.68 3.79 12.43
C ARG A 218 -2.79 4.14 13.42
N ASP A 219 -2.46 4.43 14.68
CA ASP A 219 -3.45 4.86 15.68
C ASP A 219 -4.11 6.19 15.33
N PHE A 220 -3.34 7.13 14.79
CA PHE A 220 -3.88 8.37 14.25
C PHE A 220 -4.86 8.11 13.10
N LYS A 221 -4.50 7.26 12.13
CA LYS A 221 -5.38 6.88 11.01
C LYS A 221 -6.66 6.19 11.48
N LYS A 222 -6.57 5.30 12.46
CA LYS A 222 -7.74 4.66 13.09
C LYS A 222 -8.67 5.69 13.73
N THR A 223 -8.11 6.60 14.52
CA THR A 223 -8.86 7.67 15.18
C THR A 223 -9.52 8.59 14.15
N ALA A 224 -8.79 8.99 13.11
CA ALA A 224 -9.32 9.81 12.03
C ALA A 224 -10.50 9.13 11.33
N ARG A 225 -10.39 7.83 11.01
CA ARG A 225 -11.50 7.03 10.44
C ARG A 225 -12.74 7.10 11.33
N GLU A 226 -12.60 6.80 12.62
CA GLU A 226 -13.71 6.80 13.59
C GLU A 226 -14.37 8.19 13.70
N LEU A 227 -13.58 9.26 13.67
CA LEU A 227 -14.09 10.63 13.68
C LEU A 227 -14.83 11.00 12.40
N ILE A 228 -14.34 10.56 11.23
CA ILE A 228 -14.99 10.81 9.93
C ILE A 228 -16.32 10.06 9.85
N GLU A 229 -16.34 8.78 10.21
CA GLU A 229 -17.54 7.94 10.23
C GLU A 229 -18.61 8.48 11.18
N ALA A 230 -18.21 9.07 12.31
CA ALA A 230 -19.10 9.69 13.28
C ALA A 230 -19.46 11.16 12.95
N CYS A 231 -19.01 11.70 11.81
CA CYS A 231 -19.18 13.11 11.43
C CYS A 231 -18.69 14.11 12.50
N ARG A 232 -17.61 13.77 13.21
CA ARG A 232 -17.04 14.57 14.30
C ARG A 232 -15.90 15.50 13.86
N ILE A 233 -15.46 15.40 12.61
CA ILE A 233 -14.47 16.31 11.99
C ILE A 233 -14.92 16.69 10.58
N LYS A 234 -14.38 17.79 10.06
CA LYS A 234 -14.65 18.34 8.74
C LYS A 234 -13.52 17.94 7.79
N SER A 235 -13.86 17.31 6.68
CA SER A 235 -12.91 16.90 5.66
C SER A 235 -13.63 16.62 4.33
N ILE A 236 -12.86 16.45 3.28
CA ILE A 236 -13.29 15.83 2.02
C ILE A 236 -12.76 14.39 1.91
N ILE A 237 -12.39 13.78 3.04
CA ILE A 237 -11.90 12.40 3.11
C ILE A 237 -13.11 11.46 3.13
N HIS A 238 -13.26 10.66 2.08
CA HIS A 238 -14.26 9.59 2.07
C HIS A 238 -13.97 8.59 3.21
N PRO A 239 -14.96 8.11 3.99
CA PRO A 239 -14.72 7.19 5.12
C PRO A 239 -13.90 5.95 4.74
N LEU A 240 -14.22 5.34 3.58
CA LEU A 240 -13.45 4.21 3.05
C LEU A 240 -11.99 4.54 2.72
N LEU A 241 -11.65 5.79 2.35
CA LEU A 241 -10.26 6.20 2.14
C LEU A 241 -9.50 6.23 3.47
N ALA A 242 -10.14 6.69 4.55
CA ALA A 242 -9.54 6.66 5.88
C ALA A 242 -9.28 5.22 6.36
N ASP A 243 -10.21 4.30 6.12
CA ASP A 243 -10.03 2.87 6.41
C ASP A 243 -8.95 2.21 5.52
N HIS A 244 -8.89 2.58 4.25
CA HIS A 244 -7.91 2.09 3.29
C HIS A 244 -6.48 2.38 3.73
N VAL A 245 -6.16 3.64 4.01
CA VAL A 245 -4.81 4.01 4.44
C VAL A 245 -4.48 3.48 5.83
N PHE A 246 -5.49 3.23 6.68
CA PHE A 246 -5.32 2.53 7.97
C PHE A 246 -4.90 1.07 7.77
N ARG A 247 -5.57 0.32 6.89
CA ARG A 247 -5.22 -1.07 6.60
C ARG A 247 -3.81 -1.23 6.02
N GLU A 248 -3.35 -0.28 5.22
CA GLU A 248 -1.97 -0.29 4.73
C GLU A 248 -0.94 -0.03 5.82
N ALA A 249 -1.25 0.83 6.80
CA ALA A 249 -0.38 1.02 7.96
C ALA A 249 -0.34 -0.22 8.86
N GLU A 250 -1.49 -0.89 9.08
CA GLU A 250 -1.55 -2.17 9.78
C GLU A 250 -0.75 -3.26 9.05
N HIS A 251 -0.89 -3.35 7.74
CA HIS A 251 -0.14 -4.32 6.94
C HIS A 251 1.37 -4.09 7.04
N PHE A 252 1.82 -2.83 6.95
CA PHE A 252 3.23 -2.52 7.15
C PHE A 252 3.72 -2.88 8.56
N LEU A 253 2.92 -2.64 9.60
CA LEU A 253 3.29 -3.01 10.96
C LEU A 253 3.45 -4.53 11.12
N VAL A 254 2.58 -5.33 10.49
CA VAL A 254 2.72 -6.79 10.46
C VAL A 254 4.03 -7.22 9.79
N ILE A 255 4.42 -6.56 8.69
CA ILE A 255 5.69 -6.84 7.99
C ILE A 255 6.89 -6.54 8.92
N ILE A 256 6.88 -5.40 9.61
CA ILE A 256 7.92 -5.03 10.58
C ILE A 256 8.02 -6.08 11.69
N ASP A 257 6.90 -6.43 12.33
CA ASP A 257 6.87 -7.43 13.42
C ASP A 257 7.40 -8.79 12.93
N MET A 258 7.03 -9.22 11.71
CA MET A 258 7.54 -10.46 11.11
C MET A 258 9.04 -10.43 10.86
N PHE A 259 9.60 -9.30 10.42
CA PHE A 259 11.03 -9.15 10.22
C PHE A 259 11.82 -9.12 11.51
N GLU A 260 11.34 -8.41 12.54
CA GLU A 260 11.96 -8.40 13.87
C GLU A 260 12.05 -9.82 14.45
N ASN A 261 10.95 -10.58 14.36
CA ASN A 261 10.90 -11.98 14.80
C ASN A 261 11.90 -12.87 14.04
N SER A 262 12.01 -12.66 12.73
CA SER A 262 12.91 -13.44 11.88
C SER A 262 14.39 -13.05 12.08
N LEU A 263 14.66 -11.80 12.46
CA LEU A 263 16.01 -11.26 12.66
C LEU A 263 16.57 -11.62 14.04
N THR A 264 15.76 -11.53 15.10
CA THR A 264 16.19 -11.72 16.49
C THR A 264 15.91 -13.11 17.06
N GLY A 265 14.98 -13.86 16.44
CA GLY A 265 14.53 -15.16 16.93
C GLY A 265 13.63 -15.10 18.18
N ASN A 266 13.26 -13.92 18.67
CA ASN A 266 12.35 -13.72 19.78
C ASN A 266 10.97 -13.27 19.25
N PRO A 267 9.84 -13.84 19.74
CA PRO A 267 8.52 -13.34 19.38
C PRO A 267 8.28 -11.94 19.98
N SER A 268 7.73 -11.03 19.16
CA SER A 268 7.36 -9.66 19.52
C SER A 268 6.56 -9.62 20.83
N HIS A 269 6.97 -8.74 21.77
CA HIS A 269 6.28 -8.50 23.04
C HIS A 269 5.03 -7.62 22.87
#